data_AF-A0A7C1WKK6-F1
#
_entry.id   AF-A0A7C1WKK6-F1
#
_cell.length_a   1.000
_cell.length_b   1.000
_cell.length_c   1.000
_cell.angle_alpha   90.00
_cell.angle_beta   90.00
_cell.angle_gamma   90.00
#
_symmetry.space_group_name_H-M   'P 1'
#
loop_
_entity.id
_entity.type
_entity.pdbx_description
1 polymer ?
#
loop_
_entity_poly.entity_id
_entity_poly.type
_entity_poly.pdbx_seq_one_letter_code
_entity_poly.pdbx_strand_id
1 'polypeptide(L)'
;MSASKKKKKRQGQTPDTYRRIFDVFKAPVCEFDCGEKCAPLSGGESLCCSTGVAIPVANKAEFKFLRSRSDLWHEFVPADAAGRKVADELADECMAMECKGVRHCERDNRSLACRAFPFFPYITREGTMLGLSYYWDFEDRCWLISNLERVTVTFVRQAMAAFLMLMADDQGEFDVYKDHSAVMRRVFSRWRQDIPVLTPDGNALSVKPRGAAVRRLTTFYTHGPYQSAEAFARAVREQSG
;
A
#
# COMPACT_ATOMS: atom_id res chain seq x y z
N MET A 1 -19.02 -37.39 16.24
CA MET A 1 -19.01 -37.18 14.77
C MET A 1 -18.21 -35.92 14.49
N SER A 2 -16.91 -36.07 14.19
CA SER A 2 -16.02 -34.93 13.93
C SER A 2 -15.99 -34.67 12.43
N ALA A 3 -16.60 -33.58 11.99
CA ALA A 3 -16.57 -33.16 10.60
C ALA A 3 -15.17 -32.59 10.30
N SER A 4 -14.32 -33.41 9.71
CA SER A 4 -13.05 -32.98 9.11
C SER A 4 -13.38 -31.99 7.99
N LYS A 5 -13.25 -30.68 8.27
CA LYS A 5 -13.33 -29.61 7.28
C LYS A 5 -12.23 -29.86 6.26
N LYS A 6 -12.58 -30.41 5.09
CA LYS A 6 -11.71 -30.45 3.90
C LYS A 6 -11.15 -29.03 3.70
N LYS A 7 -9.85 -28.85 3.91
CA LYS A 7 -9.15 -27.62 3.50
C LYS A 7 -9.39 -27.46 2.00
N LYS A 8 -10.17 -26.44 1.61
CA LYS A 8 -10.31 -26.04 0.20
C LYS A 8 -8.91 -25.92 -0.38
N LYS A 9 -8.64 -26.61 -1.49
CA LYS A 9 -7.36 -26.52 -2.20
C LYS A 9 -7.15 -25.04 -2.55
N ARG A 10 -6.07 -24.43 -2.06
CA ARG A 10 -5.72 -23.03 -2.37
C ARG A 10 -5.65 -22.92 -3.89
N GLN A 11 -6.51 -22.10 -4.48
CA GLN A 11 -6.44 -21.77 -5.89
C GLN A 11 -5.53 -20.53 -5.93
N GLY A 12 -4.31 -20.69 -6.46
CA GLY A 12 -3.36 -19.58 -6.53
C GLY A 12 -3.83 -18.51 -7.51
N GLN A 13 -3.38 -17.27 -7.28
CA GLN A 13 -3.69 -16.13 -8.14
C GLN A 13 -3.28 -16.40 -9.60
N THR A 14 -4.08 -15.92 -10.55
CA THR A 14 -3.84 -16.09 -11.99
C THR A 14 -3.74 -14.75 -12.72
N PRO A 15 -3.16 -14.70 -13.93
CA PRO A 15 -3.20 -13.48 -14.75
C PRO A 15 -4.63 -12.94 -15.00
N ASP A 16 -5.64 -13.83 -15.07
CA ASP A 16 -7.04 -13.40 -15.19
C ASP A 16 -7.59 -12.76 -13.91
N THR A 17 -7.15 -13.23 -12.73
CA THR A 17 -7.43 -12.56 -11.44
C THR A 17 -6.97 -11.11 -11.51
N TYR A 18 -5.73 -10.87 -11.95
CA TYR A 18 -5.18 -9.52 -12.07
C TYR A 18 -5.84 -8.69 -13.18
N ARG A 19 -6.23 -9.31 -14.30
CA ARG A 19 -7.03 -8.63 -15.32
C ARG A 19 -8.31 -8.05 -14.73
N ARG A 20 -9.07 -8.84 -13.98
CA ARG A 20 -10.33 -8.40 -13.33
C ARG A 20 -10.07 -7.31 -12.29
N ILE A 21 -9.01 -7.44 -11.49
CA ILE A 21 -8.61 -6.41 -10.52
C ILE A 21 -8.33 -5.08 -11.23
N PHE A 22 -7.57 -5.11 -12.33
CA PHE A 22 -7.18 -3.91 -13.07
C PHE A 22 -8.35 -3.30 -13.85
N ASP A 23 -9.35 -4.09 -14.21
CA ASP A 23 -10.60 -3.59 -14.81
C ASP A 23 -11.41 -2.75 -13.81
N VAL A 24 -11.33 -3.08 -12.52
CA VAL A 24 -12.05 -2.39 -11.43
C VAL A 24 -11.24 -1.26 -10.80
N PHE A 25 -9.91 -1.42 -10.67
CA PHE A 25 -9.07 -0.48 -9.93
C PHE A 25 -8.22 0.44 -10.84
N LYS A 26 -8.83 1.57 -11.18
CA LYS A 26 -8.32 2.58 -12.12
C LYS A 26 -8.20 3.98 -11.51
N ALA A 27 -8.93 4.25 -10.43
CA ALA A 27 -9.02 5.58 -9.84
C ALA A 27 -7.64 6.04 -9.33
N PRO A 28 -7.27 7.30 -9.59
CA PRO A 28 -6.11 7.90 -8.96
C PRO A 28 -6.38 8.11 -7.47
N VAL A 29 -5.31 8.07 -6.67
CA VAL A 29 -5.41 8.21 -5.22
C VAL A 29 -5.96 9.57 -4.79
N CYS A 30 -5.54 10.64 -5.47
CA CYS A 30 -6.01 12.01 -5.30
C CYS A 30 -6.13 12.71 -6.68
N GLU A 31 -6.65 13.93 -6.70
CA GLU A 31 -6.95 14.69 -7.94
C GLU A 31 -5.71 15.16 -8.71
N PHE A 32 -4.54 15.14 -8.07
CA PHE A 32 -3.26 15.57 -8.65
C PHE A 32 -2.15 14.57 -8.35
N ASP A 33 -0.96 14.78 -8.89
CA ASP A 33 0.20 13.94 -8.59
C ASP A 33 0.78 14.26 -7.21
N CYS A 34 0.44 13.45 -6.21
CA CYS A 34 1.00 13.61 -4.87
C CYS A 34 2.52 13.37 -4.81
N GLY A 35 3.10 12.69 -5.81
CA GLY A 35 4.54 12.43 -5.88
C GLY A 35 5.36 13.72 -6.02
N GLU A 36 4.81 14.73 -6.68
CA GLU A 36 5.44 16.06 -6.78
C GLU A 36 5.63 16.74 -5.42
N LYS A 37 4.85 16.34 -4.40
CA LYS A 37 4.92 16.91 -3.06
C LYS A 37 6.05 16.34 -2.21
N CYS A 38 6.45 15.09 -2.47
CA CYS A 38 7.59 14.46 -1.78
C CYS A 38 8.88 14.45 -2.60
N ALA A 39 8.81 14.62 -3.92
CA ALA A 39 9.98 14.63 -4.81
C ALA A 39 11.11 15.60 -4.38
N PRO A 40 10.84 16.81 -3.87
CA PRO A 40 11.90 17.69 -3.37
C PRO A 40 12.71 17.12 -2.19
N LEU A 41 12.16 16.13 -1.49
CA LEU A 41 12.79 15.41 -0.37
C LEU A 41 13.34 14.04 -0.81
N SER A 42 13.54 13.82 -2.11
CA SER A 42 13.98 12.54 -2.67
C SER A 42 14.73 12.76 -4.00
N GLY A 43 15.56 13.80 -4.07
CA GLY A 43 16.40 14.06 -5.26
C GLY A 43 15.61 14.35 -6.54
N GLY A 44 14.36 14.79 -6.43
CA GLY A 44 13.48 15.06 -7.57
C GLY A 44 12.65 13.86 -8.05
N GLU A 45 12.80 12.67 -7.46
CA GLU A 45 11.97 11.51 -7.75
C GLU A 45 10.89 11.31 -6.68
N SER A 46 9.67 10.94 -7.07
CA SER A 46 8.63 10.62 -6.09
C SER A 46 9.01 9.38 -5.29
N LEU A 47 8.85 9.46 -3.97
CA LEU A 47 9.22 8.41 -3.02
C LEU A 47 8.76 7.00 -3.42
N CYS A 48 7.51 6.86 -3.85
CA CYS A 48 6.90 5.59 -4.23
C CYS A 48 7.37 5.03 -5.58
N CYS A 49 8.15 5.80 -6.34
CA CYS A 49 8.76 5.37 -7.59
C CYS A 49 10.24 5.02 -7.45
N SER A 50 10.87 5.37 -6.32
CA SER A 50 12.28 5.09 -6.08
C SER A 50 12.47 3.70 -5.44
N THR A 51 13.14 2.80 -6.16
CA THR A 51 13.44 1.44 -5.66
C THR A 51 14.46 1.40 -4.53
N GLY A 52 15.21 2.49 -4.31
CA GLY A 52 16.04 2.66 -3.11
C GLY A 52 15.23 2.87 -1.83
N VAL A 53 13.93 3.15 -1.96
CA VAL A 53 13.03 3.44 -0.84
C VAL A 53 11.90 2.42 -0.71
N ALA A 54 11.30 2.04 -1.84
CA ALA A 54 10.20 1.08 -1.89
C ALA A 54 10.41 0.14 -3.08
N ILE A 55 10.89 -1.08 -2.80
CA ILE A 55 11.00 -2.14 -3.82
C ILE A 55 9.61 -2.76 -4.01
N PRO A 56 9.00 -2.63 -5.21
CA PRO A 56 7.72 -3.26 -5.48
C PRO A 56 7.84 -4.78 -5.45
N VAL A 57 6.92 -5.43 -4.73
CA VAL A 57 6.72 -6.88 -4.73
C VAL A 57 5.38 -7.17 -5.38
N ALA A 58 5.36 -8.16 -6.26
CA ALA A 58 4.12 -8.64 -6.88
C ALA A 58 4.07 -10.16 -6.92
N ASN A 59 2.87 -10.71 -7.04
CA ASN A 59 2.71 -12.12 -7.38
C ASN A 59 3.24 -12.37 -8.81
N LYS A 60 3.86 -13.52 -9.06
CA LYS A 60 4.35 -13.94 -10.37
C LYS A 60 3.25 -13.93 -11.44
N ALA A 61 2.00 -14.21 -11.08
CA ALA A 61 0.85 -14.10 -11.96
C ALA A 61 0.52 -12.65 -12.33
N GLU A 62 0.70 -11.70 -11.41
CA GLU A 62 0.59 -10.27 -11.70
C GLU A 62 1.68 -9.83 -12.67
N PHE A 63 2.93 -10.18 -12.37
CA PHE A 63 4.06 -9.84 -13.20
C PHE A 63 3.88 -10.35 -14.62
N LYS A 64 3.41 -11.60 -14.79
CA LYS A 64 3.08 -12.18 -16.10
C LYS A 64 2.00 -11.38 -16.83
N PHE A 65 0.95 -10.94 -16.14
CA PHE A 65 -0.10 -10.10 -16.71
C PHE A 65 0.41 -8.72 -17.12
N LEU A 66 1.27 -8.09 -16.30
CA LEU A 66 1.85 -6.79 -16.60
C LEU A 66 2.79 -6.86 -17.81
N ARG A 67 3.64 -7.90 -17.88
CA ARG A 67 4.54 -8.17 -19.00
C ARG A 67 3.82 -8.48 -20.31
N SER A 68 2.59 -8.98 -20.26
CA SER A 68 1.80 -9.19 -21.49
C SER A 68 1.18 -7.91 -22.03
N ARG A 69 1.15 -6.83 -21.23
CA ARG A 69 0.57 -5.53 -21.61
C ARG A 69 1.60 -4.49 -22.04
N SER A 70 2.80 -4.55 -21.48
CA SER A 70 3.86 -3.58 -21.72
C SER A 70 5.22 -4.16 -21.33
N ASP A 71 6.28 -3.50 -21.77
CA ASP A 71 7.65 -3.79 -21.33
C ASP A 71 8.09 -2.92 -20.15
N LEU A 72 7.15 -2.23 -19.47
CA LEU A 72 7.42 -1.33 -18.34
C LEU A 72 8.15 -2.02 -17.19
N TRP A 73 7.80 -3.27 -16.91
CA TRP A 73 8.28 -4.02 -15.74
C TRP A 73 9.36 -5.02 -16.09
N HIS A 74 10.31 -5.18 -15.19
CA HIS A 74 11.33 -6.22 -15.23
C HIS A 74 11.64 -6.72 -13.82
N GLU A 75 12.30 -7.85 -13.73
CA GLU A 75 12.74 -8.41 -12.45
C GLU A 75 13.75 -7.47 -11.80
N PHE A 76 13.59 -7.24 -10.50
CA PHE A 76 14.51 -6.40 -9.74
C PHE A 76 15.81 -7.15 -9.49
N VAL A 77 16.94 -6.51 -9.79
CA VAL A 77 18.27 -7.06 -9.53
C VAL A 77 18.86 -6.34 -8.31
N PRO A 78 18.99 -7.02 -7.15
CA PRO A 78 19.47 -6.37 -5.94
C PRO A 78 20.90 -5.85 -6.05
N ALA A 79 21.08 -4.53 -5.92
CA ALA A 79 22.40 -3.91 -5.90
C ALA A 79 23.10 -4.02 -4.52
N ASP A 80 22.32 -4.08 -3.43
CA ASP A 80 22.85 -4.01 -2.06
C ASP A 80 22.29 -5.12 -1.14
N ALA A 81 22.75 -5.13 0.12
CA ALA A 81 22.35 -6.14 1.10
C ALA A 81 20.87 -6.03 1.51
N ALA A 82 20.32 -4.81 1.52
CA ALA A 82 18.92 -4.59 1.87
C ALA A 82 17.99 -5.15 0.78
N GLY A 83 18.30 -4.89 -0.49
CA GLY A 83 17.57 -5.45 -1.63
C GLY A 83 17.67 -6.97 -1.70
N ARG A 84 18.84 -7.54 -1.39
CA ARG A 84 18.99 -9.02 -1.33
C ARG A 84 18.09 -9.62 -0.26
N LYS A 85 18.08 -9.02 0.94
CA LYS A 85 17.21 -9.46 2.02
C LYS A 85 15.74 -9.42 1.62
N VAL A 86 15.29 -8.35 0.94
CA VAL A 86 13.92 -8.27 0.43
C VAL A 86 13.62 -9.43 -0.52
N ALA A 87 14.50 -9.71 -1.48
CA ALA A 87 14.32 -10.80 -2.44
C ALA A 87 14.31 -12.19 -1.77
N ASP A 88 15.17 -12.42 -0.77
CA ASP A 88 15.31 -13.70 -0.07
C ASP A 88 14.14 -14.01 0.87
N GLU A 89 13.44 -12.98 1.37
CA GLU A 89 12.32 -13.12 2.32
C GLU A 89 10.95 -13.24 1.62
N LEU A 90 10.90 -13.22 0.28
CA LEU A 90 9.65 -13.33 -0.46
C LEU A 90 9.07 -14.75 -0.41
N ALA A 91 7.74 -14.82 -0.36
CA ALA A 91 7.05 -16.07 -0.62
C ALA A 91 7.34 -16.57 -2.05
N ASP A 92 7.34 -17.89 -2.26
CA ASP A 92 7.67 -18.52 -3.54
C ASP A 92 6.85 -18.00 -4.73
N GLU A 93 5.60 -17.57 -4.50
CA GLU A 93 4.70 -17.05 -5.53
C GLU A 93 4.90 -15.56 -5.81
N CYS A 94 5.74 -14.89 -5.02
CA CYS A 94 6.06 -13.47 -5.16
C CYS A 94 7.42 -13.27 -5.84
N MET A 95 7.63 -12.07 -6.37
CA MET A 95 8.92 -11.61 -6.86
C MET A 95 9.07 -10.11 -6.65
N ALA A 96 10.32 -9.67 -6.46
CA ALA A 96 10.67 -8.27 -6.51
C ALA A 96 10.79 -7.84 -7.98
N MET A 97 10.26 -6.67 -8.30
CA MET A 97 10.25 -6.14 -9.65
C MET A 97 10.41 -4.64 -9.62
N GLU A 98 10.94 -4.08 -10.69
CA GLU A 98 11.07 -2.64 -10.85
C GLU A 98 10.55 -2.20 -12.22
N CYS A 99 10.16 -0.94 -12.30
CA CYS A 99 9.69 -0.34 -13.54
C CYS A 99 10.81 0.47 -14.20
N LYS A 100 10.60 0.94 -15.43
CA LYS A 100 11.51 1.87 -16.13
C LYS A 100 11.67 3.25 -15.46
N GLY A 101 11.10 3.47 -14.28
CA GLY A 101 11.19 4.71 -13.50
C GLY A 101 10.09 5.73 -13.81
N VAL A 102 9.99 6.77 -12.98
CA VAL A 102 8.88 7.74 -12.98
C VAL A 102 8.67 8.42 -14.34
N ARG A 103 9.74 8.72 -15.08
CA ARG A 103 9.67 9.37 -16.41
C ARG A 103 9.04 8.48 -17.50
N HIS A 104 9.00 7.18 -17.28
CA HIS A 104 8.43 6.19 -18.19
C HIS A 104 7.16 5.57 -17.62
N CYS A 105 6.56 6.20 -16.60
CA CYS A 105 5.44 5.62 -15.88
C CYS A 105 4.17 5.51 -16.75
N GLU A 106 3.71 4.28 -16.95
CA GLU A 106 2.42 4.00 -17.59
C GLU A 106 1.38 3.75 -16.48
N ARG A 107 0.55 4.75 -16.15
CA ARG A 107 -0.41 4.67 -15.02
C ARG A 107 -1.30 3.43 -15.09
N ASP A 108 -1.76 3.09 -16.30
CA ASP A 108 -2.63 1.94 -16.54
C ASP A 108 -1.91 0.59 -16.52
N ASN A 109 -0.58 0.58 -16.45
CA ASN A 109 0.23 -0.62 -16.28
C ASN A 109 1.01 -0.62 -14.96
N ARG A 110 0.66 0.23 -13.97
CA ARG A 110 1.21 0.11 -12.62
C ARG A 110 0.80 -1.22 -11.97
N SER A 111 1.70 -1.82 -11.19
CA SER A 111 1.36 -2.95 -10.32
C SER A 111 0.35 -2.54 -9.25
N LEU A 112 -0.34 -3.50 -8.66
CA LEU A 112 -1.27 -3.33 -7.56
C LEU A 112 -0.57 -2.66 -6.36
N ALA A 113 0.68 -3.05 -6.08
CA ALA A 113 1.50 -2.40 -5.07
C ALA A 113 1.66 -0.90 -5.35
N CYS A 114 2.05 -0.51 -6.57
CA CYS A 114 2.21 0.90 -6.94
C CYS A 114 0.87 1.66 -7.08
N ARG A 115 -0.24 0.97 -7.38
CA ARG A 115 -1.58 1.58 -7.43
C ARG A 115 -2.13 1.85 -6.04
N ALA A 116 -1.96 0.90 -5.12
CA ALA A 116 -2.51 1.00 -3.78
C ALA A 116 -1.64 1.82 -2.84
N PHE A 117 -0.34 2.00 -3.13
CA PHE A 117 0.58 2.71 -2.26
C PHE A 117 0.05 4.09 -1.81
N PRO A 118 0.18 4.46 -0.52
CA PRO A 118 0.81 3.72 0.59
C PRO A 118 -0.18 2.83 1.37
N PHE A 119 -1.30 2.46 0.78
CA PHE A 119 -2.43 1.85 1.50
C PHE A 119 -2.43 0.32 1.48
N PHE A 120 -3.00 -0.23 2.54
CA PHE A 120 -3.33 -1.65 2.68
C PHE A 120 -4.73 -1.81 3.31
N PRO A 121 -5.41 -2.95 3.11
CA PRO A 121 -6.72 -3.20 3.70
C PRO A 121 -6.60 -3.41 5.22
N TYR A 122 -7.23 -2.57 6.02
CA TYR A 122 -7.24 -2.73 7.47
C TYR A 122 -8.30 -3.74 7.90
N ILE A 123 -7.86 -4.83 8.53
CA ILE A 123 -8.70 -5.93 9.00
C ILE A 123 -8.74 -5.95 10.53
N THR A 124 -9.94 -5.92 11.10
CA THR A 124 -10.15 -5.98 12.54
C THR A 124 -9.76 -7.34 13.13
N ARG A 125 -9.74 -7.44 14.46
CA ARG A 125 -9.49 -8.72 15.14
C ARG A 125 -10.54 -9.77 14.76
N GLU A 126 -11.78 -9.32 14.60
CA GLU A 126 -12.95 -10.12 14.21
C GLU A 126 -12.91 -10.55 12.74
N GLY A 127 -11.98 -10.00 11.94
CA GLY A 127 -11.83 -10.33 10.53
C GLY A 127 -12.68 -9.47 9.59
N THR A 128 -13.18 -8.32 10.06
CA THR A 128 -13.90 -7.38 9.20
C THR A 128 -12.91 -6.44 8.52
N MET A 129 -12.98 -6.31 7.20
CA MET A 129 -12.24 -5.28 6.46
C MET A 129 -12.98 -3.95 6.58
N LEU A 130 -12.47 -3.03 7.41
CA LEU A 130 -13.15 -1.74 7.64
C LEU A 130 -12.92 -0.74 6.51
N GLY A 131 -11.73 -0.77 5.90
CA GLY A 131 -11.28 0.27 5.00
C GLY A 131 -9.81 0.13 4.66
N LEU A 132 -9.19 1.24 4.28
CA LEU A 132 -7.77 1.33 4.00
C LEU A 132 -7.04 2.06 5.13
N SER A 133 -5.97 1.46 5.63
CA SER A 133 -4.95 2.15 6.43
C SER A 133 -3.68 2.27 5.59
N TYR A 134 -2.63 2.90 6.11
CA TYR A 134 -1.38 3.14 5.40
C TYR A 134 -0.20 2.42 6.08
N TYR A 135 0.83 2.09 5.28
CA TYR A 135 2.11 1.60 5.77
C TYR A 135 2.83 2.70 6.57
N TRP A 136 2.86 2.57 7.90
CA TRP A 136 3.35 3.62 8.80
C TRP A 136 4.85 3.88 8.71
N ASP A 137 5.62 2.96 8.13
CA ASP A 137 7.06 3.13 7.86
C ASP A 137 7.38 4.23 6.85
N PHE A 138 6.34 4.85 6.26
CA PHE A 138 6.46 5.98 5.36
C PHE A 138 5.88 7.29 5.92
N GLU A 139 5.43 7.32 7.18
CA GLU A 139 4.85 8.52 7.81
C GLU A 139 5.78 9.75 7.69
N ASP A 140 7.08 9.55 7.84
CA ASP A 140 8.09 10.61 7.83
C ASP A 140 8.42 11.17 6.43
N ARG A 141 7.93 10.56 5.35
CA ARG A 141 8.40 10.82 3.98
C ARG A 141 7.32 10.81 2.90
N CYS A 142 6.20 10.12 3.09
CA CYS A 142 5.08 10.15 2.16
C CYS A 142 4.15 11.33 2.48
N TRP A 143 4.11 12.33 1.60
CA TRP A 143 3.24 13.49 1.76
C TRP A 143 1.76 13.11 1.96
N LEU A 144 1.30 12.07 1.25
CA LEU A 144 -0.10 11.67 1.26
C LEU A 144 -0.57 11.19 2.64
N ILE A 145 0.31 10.56 3.43
CA ILE A 145 -0.02 10.09 4.79
C ILE A 145 -0.32 11.27 5.73
N SER A 146 0.30 12.43 5.48
CA SER A 146 0.00 13.66 6.22
C SER A 146 -1.17 14.47 5.65
N ASN A 147 -1.80 14.00 4.56
CA ASN A 147 -2.86 14.71 3.82
C ASN A 147 -3.97 13.73 3.39
N LEU A 148 -4.38 12.83 4.29
CA LEU A 148 -5.33 11.75 3.99
C LEU A 148 -6.70 12.26 3.52
N GLU A 149 -7.08 13.49 3.87
CA GLU A 149 -8.31 14.13 3.38
C GLU A 149 -8.32 14.36 1.86
N ARG A 150 -7.16 14.23 1.20
CA ARG A 150 -7.02 14.36 -0.26
C ARG A 150 -7.29 13.05 -0.99
N VAL A 151 -7.39 11.93 -0.28
CA VAL A 151 -7.66 10.62 -0.86
C VAL A 151 -9.12 10.54 -1.31
N THR A 152 -9.35 10.17 -2.56
CA THR A 152 -10.71 10.13 -3.10
C THR A 152 -11.48 8.91 -2.60
N VAL A 153 -12.78 9.08 -2.34
CA VAL A 153 -13.66 7.96 -1.98
C VAL A 153 -13.73 6.90 -3.09
N THR A 154 -13.63 7.31 -4.36
CA THR A 154 -13.60 6.40 -5.51
C THR A 154 -12.38 5.50 -5.49
N PHE A 155 -11.20 6.05 -5.17
CA PHE A 155 -9.99 5.26 -4.94
C PHE A 155 -10.20 4.23 -3.83
N VAL A 156 -10.71 4.67 -2.66
CA VAL A 156 -10.94 3.78 -1.51
C VAL A 156 -11.85 2.62 -1.92
N ARG A 157 -12.99 2.90 -2.57
CA ARG A 157 -13.93 1.85 -3.03
C ARG A 157 -13.28 0.85 -3.97
N GLN A 158 -12.55 1.33 -4.98
CA GLN A 158 -11.95 0.47 -5.98
C GLN A 158 -10.78 -0.36 -5.42
N ALA A 159 -9.92 0.25 -4.60
CA ALA A 159 -8.84 -0.45 -3.92
C ALA A 159 -9.40 -1.52 -2.96
N MET A 160 -10.44 -1.21 -2.19
CA MET A 160 -11.10 -2.21 -1.34
C MET A 160 -11.68 -3.37 -2.17
N ALA A 161 -12.34 -3.09 -3.30
CA ALA A 161 -12.85 -4.12 -4.19
C ALA A 161 -11.71 -5.00 -4.77
N ALA A 162 -10.58 -4.39 -5.14
CA ALA A 162 -9.37 -5.10 -5.58
C ALA A 162 -8.85 -6.07 -4.52
N PHE A 163 -8.68 -5.60 -3.28
CA PHE A 163 -8.21 -6.44 -2.18
C PHE A 163 -9.21 -7.55 -1.83
N LEU A 164 -10.52 -7.29 -1.87
CA LEU A 164 -11.53 -8.33 -1.67
C LEU A 164 -11.48 -9.40 -2.76
N MET A 165 -11.28 -9.03 -4.03
CA MET A 165 -11.08 -10.00 -5.12
C MET A 165 -9.81 -10.83 -4.90
N LEU A 166 -8.71 -10.18 -4.48
CA LEU A 166 -7.45 -10.85 -4.17
C LEU A 166 -7.62 -11.90 -3.06
N MET A 167 -8.27 -11.52 -1.95
CA MET A 167 -8.52 -12.39 -0.79
C MET A 167 -9.56 -13.48 -1.06
N ALA A 168 -10.51 -13.24 -1.97
CA ALA A 168 -11.48 -14.25 -2.39
C ALA A 168 -10.82 -15.37 -3.20
N ASP A 169 -9.80 -15.03 -3.99
CA ASP A 169 -9.01 -15.98 -4.80
C ASP A 169 -8.03 -16.77 -3.90
N ASP A 170 -7.24 -16.07 -3.08
CA ASP A 170 -6.34 -16.68 -2.11
C ASP A 170 -6.61 -16.21 -0.68
N GLN A 171 -7.10 -17.12 0.15
CA GLN A 171 -7.33 -16.87 1.57
C GLN A 171 -6.02 -16.58 2.34
N GLY A 172 -4.85 -16.98 1.82
CA GLY A 172 -3.56 -16.62 2.39
C GLY A 172 -3.35 -15.11 2.44
N GLU A 173 -3.84 -14.37 1.45
CA GLU A 173 -3.77 -12.90 1.43
C GLU A 173 -4.55 -12.26 2.58
N PHE A 174 -5.71 -12.85 2.92
CA PHE A 174 -6.49 -12.39 4.05
C PHE A 174 -5.71 -12.53 5.37
N ASP A 175 -5.04 -13.67 5.55
CA ASP A 175 -4.22 -13.92 6.73
C ASP A 175 -3.04 -12.92 6.81
N VAL A 176 -2.36 -12.66 5.68
CA VAL A 176 -1.27 -11.68 5.58
C VAL A 176 -1.72 -10.28 6.00
N TYR A 177 -2.83 -9.77 5.45
CA TYR A 177 -3.31 -8.43 5.81
C TYR A 177 -3.89 -8.35 7.23
N LYS A 178 -4.48 -9.45 7.73
CA LYS A 178 -4.96 -9.53 9.11
C LYS A 178 -3.80 -9.49 10.11
N ASP A 179 -2.72 -10.20 9.81
CA ASP A 179 -1.50 -10.19 10.61
C ASP A 179 -0.80 -8.83 10.55
N HIS A 180 -0.70 -8.21 9.37
CA HIS A 180 -0.14 -6.87 9.22
C HIS A 180 -0.97 -5.83 10.00
N SER A 181 -2.30 -5.91 9.93
CA SER A 181 -3.19 -5.08 10.75
C SER A 181 -2.98 -5.32 12.26
N ALA A 182 -2.65 -6.54 12.66
CA ALA A 182 -2.30 -6.86 14.05
C ALA A 182 -0.96 -6.27 14.48
N VAL A 183 0.03 -6.24 13.59
CA VAL A 183 1.31 -5.53 13.79
C VAL A 183 1.03 -4.04 14.00
N MET A 184 0.25 -3.41 13.12
CA MET A 184 -0.12 -2.00 13.24
C MET A 184 -0.75 -1.70 14.61
N ARG A 185 -1.71 -2.54 15.04
CA ARG A 185 -2.31 -2.42 16.38
C ARG A 185 -1.26 -2.47 17.48
N ARG A 186 -0.28 -3.37 17.42
CA ARG A 186 0.80 -3.43 18.44
C ARG A 186 1.66 -2.17 18.44
N VAL A 187 2.02 -1.65 17.26
CA VAL A 187 2.83 -0.43 17.11
C VAL A 187 2.08 0.79 17.64
N PHE A 188 0.88 1.05 17.14
CA PHE A 188 0.08 2.23 17.52
C PHE A 188 -0.35 2.18 18.99
N SER A 189 -0.54 0.97 19.54
CA SER A 189 -0.76 0.73 20.96
C SER A 189 0.41 1.18 21.84
N ARG A 190 1.65 0.99 21.39
CA ARG A 190 2.87 1.47 22.07
C ARG A 190 3.01 2.99 21.94
N TRP A 191 2.69 3.53 20.77
CA TRP A 191 2.70 4.98 20.51
C TRP A 191 1.55 5.74 21.17
N ARG A 192 0.55 5.02 21.70
CA ARG A 192 -0.68 5.61 22.27
C ARG A 192 -1.43 6.47 21.25
N GLN A 193 -1.39 6.07 19.98
CA GLN A 193 -2.08 6.72 18.87
C GLN A 193 -3.21 5.84 18.35
N ASP A 194 -4.21 6.47 17.76
CA ASP A 194 -5.30 5.77 17.10
C ASP A 194 -4.92 5.52 15.64
N ILE A 195 -5.46 4.46 15.05
CA ILE A 195 -5.19 4.07 13.67
C ILE A 195 -6.18 4.77 12.75
N PRO A 196 -5.71 5.61 11.81
CA PRO A 196 -6.57 6.18 10.77
C PRO A 196 -7.01 5.11 9.78
N VAL A 197 -8.30 5.04 9.47
CA VAL A 197 -8.84 4.14 8.45
C VAL A 197 -9.80 4.91 7.55
N LEU A 198 -9.54 4.91 6.25
CA LEU A 198 -10.40 5.49 5.22
C LEU A 198 -11.44 4.48 4.77
N THR A 199 -12.72 4.85 4.80
CA THR A 199 -13.83 3.93 4.57
C THR A 199 -14.54 4.19 3.25
N PRO A 200 -15.23 3.19 2.66
CA PRO A 200 -15.80 3.30 1.32
C PRO A 200 -17.05 4.22 1.27
N ASP A 201 -17.59 4.62 2.41
CA ASP A 201 -18.64 5.63 2.55
C ASP A 201 -18.10 7.07 2.53
N GLY A 202 -16.77 7.25 2.44
CA GLY A 202 -16.13 8.56 2.43
C GLY A 202 -15.83 9.12 3.82
N ASN A 203 -16.01 8.32 4.87
CA ASN A 203 -15.59 8.68 6.21
C ASN A 203 -14.10 8.35 6.44
N ALA A 204 -13.55 8.98 7.47
CA ALA A 204 -12.31 8.55 8.09
C ALA A 204 -12.63 8.13 9.53
N LEU A 205 -12.04 7.02 9.96
CA LEU A 205 -12.22 6.44 11.27
C LEU A 205 -10.92 6.50 12.06
N SER A 206 -11.06 6.70 13.36
CA SER A 206 -10.03 6.64 14.38
C SER A 206 -10.26 5.34 15.16
N VAL A 207 -9.50 4.31 14.82
CA VAL A 207 -9.65 2.96 15.40
C VAL A 207 -8.71 2.81 16.60
N LYS A 208 -9.25 2.42 17.76
CA LYS A 208 -8.43 2.17 18.95
C LYS A 208 -7.60 0.89 18.78
N PRO A 209 -6.27 0.91 19.02
CA PRO A 209 -5.45 -0.29 18.86
C PRO A 209 -5.80 -1.44 19.83
N ARG A 210 -6.29 -1.10 21.04
CA ARG A 210 -6.59 -2.05 22.13
C ARG A 210 -8.09 -2.36 22.30
N GLY A 211 -8.98 -1.85 21.45
CA GLY A 211 -10.42 -2.03 21.65
C GLY A 211 -11.25 -1.91 20.37
N ALA A 212 -12.54 -2.23 20.48
CA ALA A 212 -13.50 -2.13 19.38
C ALA A 212 -14.00 -0.69 19.14
N ALA A 213 -13.53 0.28 19.93
CA ALA A 213 -13.98 1.66 19.82
C ALA A 213 -13.46 2.28 18.52
N VAL A 214 -14.42 2.64 17.67
CA VAL A 214 -14.25 3.31 16.41
C VAL A 214 -15.00 4.62 16.50
N ARG A 215 -14.33 5.73 16.24
CA ARG A 215 -14.94 7.06 16.15
C ARG A 215 -14.63 7.68 14.80
N ARG A 216 -15.44 8.65 14.37
CA ARG A 216 -15.10 9.47 13.20
C ARG A 216 -13.82 10.25 13.50
N LEU A 217 -12.88 10.22 12.56
CA LEU A 217 -11.67 11.03 12.59
C LEU A 217 -11.98 12.38 11.93
N THR A 218 -11.77 13.47 12.66
CA THR A 218 -12.03 14.84 12.19
C THR A 218 -10.75 15.64 11.94
N THR A 219 -9.62 15.16 12.44
CA THR A 219 -8.31 15.80 12.31
C THR A 219 -7.28 14.74 12.03
N PHE A 220 -6.54 14.91 10.92
CA PHE A 220 -5.50 13.98 10.51
C PHE A 220 -4.17 14.36 11.15
N TYR A 221 -3.32 13.36 11.37
CA TYR A 221 -1.97 13.57 11.87
C TYR A 221 -1.09 14.07 10.72
N THR A 222 -0.22 15.03 11.02
CA THR A 222 0.86 15.46 10.13
C THR A 222 2.19 14.97 10.69
N HIS A 223 3.08 14.55 9.80
CA HIS A 223 4.28 13.82 10.15
C HIS A 223 5.53 14.47 9.53
N GLY A 224 6.66 14.35 10.23
CA GLY A 224 7.97 14.77 9.76
C GLY A 224 8.00 16.16 9.10
N PRO A 225 8.48 16.28 7.86
CA PRO A 225 8.64 17.55 7.16
C PRO A 225 7.30 18.20 6.78
N TYR A 226 6.18 17.47 6.88
CA TYR A 226 4.86 17.95 6.47
C TYR A 226 4.08 18.62 7.60
N GLN A 227 4.69 18.83 8.76
CA GLN A 227 4.07 19.51 9.90
C GLN A 227 3.87 21.02 9.67
N SER A 228 4.74 21.65 8.88
CA SER A 228 4.60 23.06 8.49
C SER A 228 5.40 23.37 7.21
N ALA A 229 5.14 24.52 6.60
CA ALA A 229 5.90 24.99 5.43
C ALA A 229 7.38 25.22 5.79
N GLU A 230 7.66 25.74 6.99
CA GLU A 230 9.01 25.96 7.49
C GLU A 230 9.75 24.64 7.73
N ALA A 231 9.07 23.63 8.30
CA ALA A 231 9.62 22.30 8.48
C ALA A 231 9.99 21.65 7.14
N PHE A 232 9.11 21.78 6.15
CA PHE A 232 9.36 21.28 4.80
C PHE A 232 10.55 21.97 4.15
N ALA A 233 10.58 23.31 4.18
CA ALA A 233 11.67 24.09 3.59
C ALA A 233 13.03 23.79 4.26
N ARG A 234 13.04 23.52 5.57
CA ARG A 234 14.24 23.07 6.28
C ARG A 234 14.71 21.70 5.79
N ALA A 235 13.81 20.72 5.73
CA ALA A 235 14.15 19.37 5.28
C ALA A 235 14.68 19.32 3.83
N VAL A 236 14.13 20.13 2.92
CA VAL A 236 14.63 20.25 1.55
C VAL A 236 16.07 20.78 1.51
N ARG A 237 16.38 21.78 2.35
CA ARG A 237 17.76 22.32 2.43
C ARG A 237 18.74 21.30 2.97
N GLU A 238 18.34 20.53 3.99
CA GLU A 238 19.18 19.49 4.61
C GLU A 238 19.50 18.33 3.66
N GLN A 239 18.66 18.04 2.68
CA GLN A 239 18.96 17.03 1.65
C GLN A 239 19.79 17.55 0.48
N SER A 240 19.84 18.87 0.30
CA SER A 240 20.55 19.50 -0.82
C SER A 240 22.01 19.89 -0.48
N GLY A 241 22.42 19.72 0.78
CA GLY A 241 23.77 19.98 1.29
C GLY A 241 24.47 18.70 1.67
#